data_AF-A0A1B3N010-F1
#
_entry.id   AF-A0A1B3N010-F1
#
_cell.length_a   1.000
_cell.length_b   1.000
_cell.length_c   1.000
_cell.angle_alpha   90.00
_cell.angle_beta   90.00
_cell.angle_gamma   90.00
#
_symmetry.space_group_name_H-M   'P 1'
#
loop_
_entity.id
_entity.type
_entity.pdbx_description
1 polymer ?
#
loop_
_entity_poly.entity_id
_entity_poly.type
_entity_poly.pdbx_seq_one_letter_code
_entity_poly.pdbx_strand_id
1 'polypeptide(L)'
;MLFMVEMQVNIPLGFDAEEGARLKLAEKMRFQELQAAGTWRHIWRVVGQYANVSVFDVESTGQLHDILMGLPLYPFMTIKVTPLCRHPSSMHEDDR
;
A
#
# COMPACT_ATOMS: atom_id res chain seq x y z
N MET A 1 9.46 -11.37 0.50
CA MET A 1 8.55 -11.72 1.63
C MET A 1 7.23 -11.03 1.39
N LEU A 2 6.12 -11.74 1.57
CA LEU A 2 4.80 -11.20 1.22
C LEU A 2 4.07 -10.63 2.42
N PHE A 3 3.42 -9.49 2.21
CA PHE A 3 2.59 -8.84 3.23
C PHE A 3 1.28 -8.38 2.59
N MET A 4 0.16 -8.75 3.20
CA MET A 4 -1.11 -8.09 2.95
C MET A 4 -1.16 -6.82 3.78
N VAL A 5 -1.43 -5.70 3.14
CA VAL A 5 -1.56 -4.40 3.80
C VAL A 5 -2.91 -3.81 3.49
N GLU A 6 -3.69 -3.59 4.54
CA GLU A 6 -4.98 -2.88 4.49
C GLU A 6 -4.71 -1.42 4.88
N MET A 7 -5.10 -0.46 4.04
CA MET A 7 -4.92 0.96 4.31
C MET A 7 -6.23 1.70 4.14
N GLN A 8 -6.71 2.32 5.22
CA GLN A 8 -7.88 3.21 5.18
C GLN A 8 -7.42 4.66 5.26
N VAL A 9 -7.81 5.48 4.28
CA VAL A 9 -7.45 6.89 4.20
C VAL A 9 -8.53 7.75 4.85
N ASN A 10 -8.16 8.50 5.88
CA ASN A 10 -9.02 9.35 6.69
C ASN A 10 -8.49 10.80 6.67
N ILE A 11 -8.76 11.53 5.58
CA ILE A 11 -8.40 12.95 5.49
C ILE A 11 -9.47 13.78 6.24
N PRO A 12 -9.09 14.64 7.20
CA PRO A 12 -10.03 15.46 7.95
C PRO A 12 -10.90 16.36 7.07
N LEU A 13 -12.16 16.51 7.44
CA LEU A 13 -13.06 17.50 6.84
C LEU A 13 -12.53 18.91 7.18
N GLY A 14 -12.14 19.67 6.16
CA GLY A 14 -11.50 20.99 6.32
C GLY A 14 -9.99 20.98 6.11
N PHE A 15 -9.38 19.83 5.80
CA PHE A 15 -8.03 19.81 5.25
C PHE A 15 -8.00 20.56 3.90
N ASP A 16 -6.92 21.30 3.65
CA ASP A 16 -6.79 22.09 2.43
C ASP A 16 -6.90 21.20 1.18
N ALA A 17 -7.78 21.61 0.26
CA ALA A 17 -8.11 20.84 -0.92
C ALA A 17 -6.95 20.83 -1.94
N GLU A 18 -6.22 21.95 -2.07
CA GLU A 18 -5.06 22.04 -2.96
C GLU A 18 -3.91 21.19 -2.44
N GLU A 19 -3.59 21.29 -1.16
CA GLU A 19 -2.59 20.43 -0.53
C GLU A 19 -3.00 18.95 -0.58
N GLY A 20 -4.27 18.64 -0.34
CA GLY A 20 -4.80 17.29 -0.46
C GLY A 20 -4.67 16.72 -1.88
N ALA A 21 -4.89 17.54 -2.91
CA ALA A 21 -4.67 17.15 -4.30
C ALA A 21 -3.18 16.92 -4.61
N ARG A 22 -2.30 17.80 -4.09
CA ARG A 22 -0.84 17.67 -4.24
C ARG A 22 -0.31 16.39 -3.61
N LEU A 23 -0.73 16.08 -2.39
CA LEU A 23 -0.35 14.84 -1.70
C LEU A 23 -0.85 13.60 -2.44
N LYS A 24 -2.09 13.62 -2.95
CA LYS A 24 -2.64 12.51 -3.76
C LYS A 24 -1.85 12.30 -5.05
N LEU A 25 -1.39 13.37 -5.70
CA LEU A 25 -0.57 13.26 -6.91
C LEU A 25 0.81 12.66 -6.58
N ALA A 26 1.47 13.14 -5.53
CA ALA A 26 2.75 12.61 -5.07
C ALA A 26 2.65 11.12 -4.68
N GLU A 27 1.58 10.76 -3.96
CA GLU A 27 1.26 9.38 -3.60
C GLU A 27 1.14 8.50 -4.84
N LYS A 28 0.41 8.97 -5.86
CA LYS A 28 0.22 8.24 -7.12
C LYS A 28 1.55 8.00 -7.84
N MET A 29 2.45 8.99 -7.88
CA MET A 29 3.76 8.84 -8.51
C MET A 29 4.61 7.80 -7.76
N ARG A 30 4.71 7.92 -6.44
CA ARG A 30 5.45 6.97 -5.59
C ARG A 30 4.92 5.54 -5.73
N PHE A 31 3.60 5.41 -5.79
CA PHE A 31 2.92 4.13 -6.00
C PHE A 31 3.24 3.51 -7.36
N GLN A 32 3.27 4.30 -8.44
CA GLN A 32 3.60 3.81 -9.78
C GLN A 32 5.06 3.34 -9.86
N GLU A 33 5.98 4.02 -9.20
CA GLU A 33 7.38 3.58 -9.07
C GLU A 33 7.50 2.23 -8.35
N LEU A 34 6.83 2.08 -7.20
CA LEU A 34 6.87 0.85 -6.40
C LEU A 34 6.21 -0.34 -7.10
N GLN A 35 5.16 -0.09 -7.90
CA GLN A 35 4.57 -1.12 -8.77
C GLN A 35 5.52 -1.52 -9.89
N ALA A 36 6.15 -0.55 -10.57
CA ALA A 36 7.11 -0.85 -11.64
C ALA A 36 8.33 -1.64 -11.12
N ALA A 37 8.74 -1.39 -9.89
CA ALA A 37 9.78 -2.15 -9.20
C ALA A 37 9.33 -3.55 -8.73
N GLY A 38 8.02 -3.88 -8.81
CA GLY A 38 7.45 -5.13 -8.34
C GLY A 38 7.30 -5.23 -6.82
N THR A 39 7.72 -4.21 -6.07
CA THR A 39 7.60 -4.15 -4.60
C THR A 39 6.15 -4.05 -4.16
N TRP A 40 5.34 -3.25 -4.86
CA TRP A 40 3.90 -3.18 -4.65
C TRP A 40 3.20 -4.05 -5.69
N ARG A 41 3.13 -5.36 -5.45
CA ARG A 41 2.70 -6.35 -6.45
C ARG A 41 1.24 -6.19 -6.85
N HIS A 42 0.36 -5.99 -5.87
CA HIS A 42 -1.07 -5.86 -6.13
C HIS A 42 -1.72 -4.79 -5.27
N ILE A 43 -2.82 -4.24 -5.77
CA ILE A 43 -3.66 -3.27 -5.07
C ILE A 43 -5.10 -3.37 -5.57
N TRP A 44 -6.03 -3.34 -4.63
CA TRP A 44 -7.44 -3.31 -4.91
C TRP A 44 -8.14 -2.26 -4.07
N ARG A 45 -9.16 -1.62 -4.65
CA ARG A 45 -10.06 -0.73 -3.93
C ARG A 45 -11.05 -1.57 -3.13
N VAL A 46 -11.20 -1.25 -1.84
CA VAL A 46 -12.32 -1.78 -1.04
C VAL A 46 -13.60 -1.09 -1.47
N VAL A 47 -14.57 -1.86 -1.95
CA VAL A 47 -15.84 -1.30 -2.48
C VAL A 47 -16.56 -0.51 -1.40
N GLY A 48 -16.97 0.72 -1.75
CA GLY A 48 -17.69 1.62 -0.84
C GLY A 48 -16.82 2.30 0.22
N GLN A 49 -15.50 2.09 0.22
CA GLN A 49 -14.59 2.68 1.20
C GLN A 49 -13.45 3.43 0.54
N TYR A 50 -12.96 4.50 1.19
CA TYR A 50 -11.69 5.10 0.80
C TYR A 50 -10.49 4.33 1.37
N ALA A 51 -10.49 3.02 1.12
CA ALA A 51 -9.50 2.08 1.60
C ALA A 51 -8.98 1.18 0.47
N ASN A 52 -7.80 0.61 0.64
CA ASN A 52 -7.24 -0.37 -0.28
C ASN A 52 -6.74 -1.62 0.47
N VAL A 53 -6.70 -2.73 -0.25
CA VAL A 53 -5.96 -3.94 0.15
C VAL A 53 -4.84 -4.11 -0.86
N SER A 54 -3.62 -4.28 -0.36
CA SER A 54 -2.42 -4.37 -1.17
C SER A 54 -1.58 -5.58 -0.79
N VAL A 55 -0.82 -6.10 -1.75
CA VAL A 55 0.20 -7.13 -1.50
C VAL A 55 1.56 -6.54 -1.83
N PHE A 56 2.44 -6.51 -0.83
CA PHE A 56 3.83 -6.10 -0.96
C PHE A 56 4.76 -7.31 -1.01
N ASP A 57 5.77 -7.25 -1.86
CA ASP A 57 6.89 -8.19 -1.88
C ASP A 57 8.19 -7.44 -1.58
N VAL A 58 8.69 -7.62 -0.36
CA VAL A 58 9.87 -6.92 0.18
C VAL A 58 10.86 -7.91 0.79
N GLU A 59 12.12 -7.52 0.90
CA GLU A 59 13.19 -8.37 1.46
C GLU A 59 13.15 -8.46 2.99
N SER A 60 12.52 -7.48 3.67
CA SER A 60 12.43 -7.46 5.13
C SER A 60 11.23 -6.65 5.65
N THR A 61 10.87 -6.87 6.92
CA THR A 61 9.88 -6.04 7.63
C THR A 61 10.32 -4.59 7.76
N GLY A 62 11.63 -4.32 7.88
CA GLY A 62 12.19 -2.96 7.92
C GLY A 62 11.98 -2.22 6.61
N GLN A 63 12.23 -2.88 5.47
CA GLN A 63 11.95 -2.29 4.16
C GLN A 63 10.47 -1.94 3.99
N LEU A 64 9.56 -2.82 4.42
CA LEU A 64 8.13 -2.50 4.38
C LEU A 64 7.80 -1.29 5.26
N HIS A 65 8.35 -1.23 6.47
CA HIS A 65 8.14 -0.10 7.37
C HIS A 65 8.57 1.22 6.73
N ASP A 66 9.78 1.28 6.16
CA ASP A 66 10.30 2.49 5.52
C ASP A 66 9.44 2.92 4.33
N ILE A 67 8.95 1.97 3.53
CA ILE A 67 8.03 2.25 2.43
C ILE A 67 6.74 2.88 2.94
N LEU A 68 6.11 2.27 3.96
CA LEU A 68 4.83 2.73 4.50
C LEU A 68 4.97 4.11 5.16
N MET A 69 6.02 4.32 5.95
CA MET A 69 6.31 5.61 6.59
C MET A 69 6.60 6.72 5.57
N GLY A 70 7.15 6.35 4.42
CA GLY A 70 7.48 7.28 3.33
C GLY A 70 6.30 7.65 2.43
N LEU A 71 5.10 7.09 2.63
CA LEU A 71 3.93 7.43 1.82
C LEU A 71 3.45 8.85 2.15
N PRO A 72 3.29 9.74 1.15
CA PRO A 72 2.75 11.09 1.36
C PRO A 72 1.45 11.16 2.18
N LEU A 73 0.56 10.17 2.04
CA LEU A 73 -0.69 10.09 2.78
C LEU A 73 -0.60 9.34 4.11
N TYR A 74 0.57 8.81 4.50
CA TYR A 74 0.76 8.07 5.76
C TYR A 74 0.15 8.76 7.00
N PRO A 75 0.27 10.09 7.19
CA PRO A 75 -0.32 10.76 8.35
C PRO A 75 -1.85 10.64 8.47
N PHE A 76 -2.53 10.29 7.37
CA PHE A 76 -3.99 10.14 7.28
C PHE A 76 -4.43 8.68 7.19
N MET A 77 -3.51 7.72 7.31
CA MET A 77 -3.82 6.32 7.09
C MET A 77 -3.96 5.53 8.40
N THR A 78 -5.00 4.70 8.47
CA THR A 78 -5.04 3.56 9.38
C THR A 78 -4.52 2.34 8.61
N ILE A 79 -3.41 1.76 9.05
CA ILE A 79 -2.73 0.67 8.35
C ILE A 79 -2.73 -0.59 9.21
N LYS A 80 -3.07 -1.72 8.59
CA LYS A 80 -2.90 -3.05 9.17
C LYS A 80 -2.03 -3.90 8.24
N VAL A 81 -1.00 -4.51 8.81
CA VAL A 81 -0.02 -5.35 8.09
C VAL A 81 -0.18 -6.80 8.56
N THR A 82 -0.30 -7.72 7.61
CA THR A 82 -0.38 -9.17 7.86
C THR A 82 0.70 -9.89 7.05
N PRO A 83 1.68 -10.55 7.67
CA PRO A 83 2.66 -11.35 6.94
C PRO A 83 1.98 -12.56 6.30
N LEU A 84 2.40 -12.91 5.08
CA LEU A 84 1.86 -14.02 4.31
C LEU A 84 2.95 -15.05 4.00
N CYS A 85 2.57 -16.31 3.98
CA CYS A 85 3.37 -17.41 3.47
C CYS A 85 2.73 -17.97 2.19
N ARG A 86 3.55 -18.56 1.32
CA ARG A 86 3.05 -19.31 0.17
C ARG A 86 2.17 -20.47 0.65
N HIS A 87 0.98 -20.59 0.06
CA HIS A 87 0.08 -21.69 0.37
C HIS A 87 0.58 -22.99 -0.31
N PRO A 88 0.65 -24.15 0.39
CA PRO A 88 1.19 -25.40 -0.16
C PRO A 88 0.39 -25.94 -1.35
N SER A 89 -0.88 -25.60 -1.45
CA SER A 89 -1.75 -25.98 -2.57
C SER A 89 -1.76 -24.99 -3.74
N SER A 90 -0.91 -23.96 -3.72
CA SER A 90 -0.78 -23.05 -4.87
C SER A 90 -0.32 -23.84 -6.09
N MET A 91 -1.06 -23.74 -7.21
CA MET A 91 -0.66 -24.36 -8.48
C MET A 91 0.35 -23.53 -9.27
N HIS A 92 0.54 -22.26 -8.89
CA HIS A 92 1.56 -21.42 -9.51
C HIS A 92 2.96 -21.87 -9.04
N GLU A 93 4.00 -21.54 -9.81
CA GLU A 93 5.40 -21.82 -9.44
C GLU A 93 6.00 -20.70 -8.58
N ASP A 94 5.53 -19.46 -8.76
CA ASP A 94 5.90 -18.30 -7.98
C ASP A 94 4.67 -17.57 -7.41
N ASP A 95 4.89 -16.45 -6.71
CA ASP A 95 3.83 -15.68 -6.05
C ASP A 95 3.40 -14.45 -6.89
N ARG A 96 3.80 -14.37 -8.18
CA ARG A 96 3.65 -13.18 -9.05
C ARG A 96 2.34 -13.11 -9.81
#